data_AF-A0A353A110-F1
#
_entry.id   AF-A0A353A110-F1
#
_cell.length_a   1.000
_cell.length_b   1.000
_cell.length_c   1.000
_cell.angle_alpha   90.00
_cell.angle_beta   90.00
_cell.angle_gamma   90.00
#
_symmetry.space_group_name_H-M   'P 1'
#
loop_
_entity.id
_entity.type
_entity.pdbx_description
1 polymer ?
#
loop_
_entity_poly.entity_id
_entity_poly.type
_entity_poly.pdbx_seq_one_letter_code
_entity_poly.pdbx_strand_id
1 'polypeptide(L)'
;MKQLLLTFTTMAAALSASAQSQPAVNQYVSPAPIKVNQVGYYSQGEKIATIEPRARAKTFAIKDQAGRTVWKGKAVAIKKSPFADVTRQEIDFSTLTTPGTYILKASNYQQPITISAHPYKEALKAAIKAFYLQRSGMEIEKRYAGAYARPAAHMDTVVKIHPSAASAGRAAGDIISSPKGWYDAGDYNKYVVNSSFAIGMMLQSYALNKDYLNTIKVNIPNNTNAPDLLEEIMYNLEWMLTMQDPSDGGVYHKLTTPNFESFVMPQDCHQTRYVVQKSTPATLDFAATMAMAARAYSPFPQHTAFCQQARQAAERAYAWAVRNPARYYDQEDINSKYVPAINTGTYGDDKAEDEFFWAATELYLTTGEKAYLEQAKLFAPDKFTIPAWGDVAGLGILEWLNQELTGSPMAKDLDTSKLKQSLKKQCDDDIQSLSTSPFHSVFGNKASDFIWGSNSEKCAG
;
A
#
# COMPACT_ATOMS: atom_id res chain seq x y z
N MET A 1 6.45 -37.37 -61.16
CA MET A 1 5.23 -36.53 -61.03
C MET A 1 5.07 -36.19 -59.55
N LYS A 2 5.46 -34.99 -59.13
CA LYS A 2 4.59 -33.82 -58.89
C LYS A 2 3.78 -33.91 -57.56
N GLN A 3 4.25 -33.12 -56.58
CA GLN A 3 3.54 -32.27 -55.59
C GLN A 3 2.18 -32.69 -55.00
N LEU A 4 2.10 -32.70 -53.66
CA LEU A 4 1.17 -31.95 -52.77
C LEU A 4 1.53 -32.31 -51.30
N LEU A 5 2.04 -31.46 -50.39
CA LEU A 5 1.47 -30.28 -49.69
C LEU A 5 0.10 -30.53 -49.03
N LEU A 6 0.06 -30.51 -47.68
CA LEU A 6 -0.81 -29.69 -46.80
C LEU A 6 -0.61 -30.14 -45.32
N THR A 7 0.18 -29.42 -44.51
CA THR A 7 -0.24 -28.46 -43.45
C THR A 7 -1.12 -29.01 -42.33
N PHE A 8 -0.50 -29.15 -41.15
CA PHE A 8 -1.13 -28.91 -39.85
C PHE A 8 -1.38 -27.39 -39.69
N THR A 9 -2.57 -26.99 -39.27
CA THR A 9 -2.86 -25.60 -38.87
C THR A 9 -3.57 -25.63 -37.53
N THR A 10 -2.88 -25.12 -36.52
CA THR A 10 -3.39 -24.65 -35.25
C THR A 10 -4.30 -23.44 -35.48
N MET A 11 -5.54 -23.50 -34.99
CA MET A 11 -6.45 -22.36 -35.01
C MET A 11 -6.36 -21.66 -33.65
N ALA A 12 -5.45 -20.69 -33.58
CA ALA A 12 -5.49 -19.60 -32.62
C ALA A 12 -6.44 -18.52 -33.16
N ALA A 13 -7.39 -18.08 -32.34
CA ALA A 13 -8.20 -16.89 -32.57
C ALA A 13 -8.54 -16.27 -31.21
N ALA A 14 -8.53 -14.97 -30.97
CA ALA A 14 -7.97 -13.83 -31.69
C ALA A 14 -8.05 -12.66 -30.69
N LEU A 15 -6.94 -12.31 -30.04
CA LEU A 15 -6.76 -10.99 -29.43
C LEU A 15 -6.23 -10.09 -30.55
N SER A 16 -7.14 -9.44 -31.26
CA SER A 16 -6.78 -8.37 -32.20
C SER A 16 -6.34 -7.15 -31.40
N ALA A 17 -5.10 -7.18 -30.91
CA ALA A 17 -4.38 -5.98 -30.57
C ALA A 17 -4.10 -5.24 -31.89
N SER A 18 -4.78 -4.13 -32.11
CA SER A 18 -4.36 -3.17 -33.12
C SER A 18 -2.92 -2.78 -32.79
N ALA A 19 -1.97 -3.25 -33.60
CA ALA A 19 -0.59 -2.80 -33.57
C ALA A 19 -0.57 -1.33 -34.02
N GLN A 20 -0.88 -0.43 -33.09
CA GLN A 20 -0.47 0.96 -33.21
C GLN A 20 1.05 0.93 -33.21
N SER A 21 1.63 1.39 -34.32
CA SER A 21 3.04 1.71 -34.42
C SER A 21 3.49 2.41 -33.14
N GLN A 22 4.41 1.81 -32.38
CA GLN A 22 5.03 2.48 -31.24
C GLN A 22 5.54 3.84 -31.75
N PRO A 23 5.05 4.97 -31.21
CA PRO A 23 5.61 6.25 -31.57
C PRO A 23 7.10 6.18 -31.26
N ALA A 24 7.93 6.66 -32.20
CA ALA A 24 9.35 6.86 -31.97
C ALA A 24 9.51 7.48 -30.58
N VAL A 25 10.37 6.89 -29.74
CA VAL A 25 10.65 7.38 -28.40
C VAL A 25 11.15 8.81 -28.54
N ASN A 26 10.24 9.78 -28.48
CA ASN A 26 10.57 11.17 -28.30
C ASN A 26 11.42 11.18 -27.04
N GLN A 27 12.71 11.54 -27.17
CA GLN A 27 13.58 11.67 -26.02
C GLN A 27 12.86 12.56 -25.02
N TYR A 28 12.41 11.99 -23.91
CA TYR A 28 11.71 12.74 -22.90
C TYR A 28 12.70 13.73 -22.29
N VAL A 29 12.62 14.99 -22.73
CA VAL A 29 13.46 16.07 -22.24
C VAL A 29 12.84 16.56 -20.94
N SER A 30 13.30 16.00 -19.82
CA SER A 30 12.69 16.33 -18.53
C SER A 30 12.79 17.82 -18.19
N PRO A 31 11.70 18.56 -17.90
CA PRO A 31 11.71 20.03 -17.89
C PRO A 31 12.73 20.68 -16.94
N ALA A 32 13.03 20.06 -15.79
CA ALA A 32 14.07 20.49 -14.86
C ALA A 32 15.28 19.53 -14.89
N PRO A 33 16.47 19.92 -15.39
CA PRO A 33 17.63 19.03 -15.50
C PRO A 33 18.42 18.84 -14.18
N ILE A 34 18.00 19.48 -13.09
CA ILE A 34 18.51 19.25 -11.73
C ILE A 34 17.43 18.49 -10.97
N LYS A 35 17.70 17.24 -10.57
CA LYS A 35 16.79 16.38 -9.81
C LYS A 35 17.17 16.37 -8.35
N VAL A 36 16.20 16.70 -7.51
CA VAL A 36 16.34 16.81 -6.05
C VAL A 36 15.12 16.19 -5.40
N ASN A 37 15.22 15.88 -4.11
CA ASN A 37 14.04 15.70 -3.29
C ASN A 37 13.31 17.06 -3.17
N GLN A 38 12.16 17.17 -3.82
CA GLN A 38 11.39 18.42 -3.88
C GLN A 38 10.66 18.75 -2.57
N VAL A 39 10.48 17.76 -1.68
CA VAL A 39 9.92 17.98 -0.35
C VAL A 39 10.98 18.58 0.57
N GLY A 40 12.18 18.00 0.55
CA GLY A 40 13.34 18.51 1.27
C GLY A 40 14.23 17.41 1.84
N TYR A 41 15.22 17.82 2.63
CA TYR A 41 16.23 16.96 3.23
C TYR A 41 16.32 17.18 4.73
N TYR A 42 16.63 16.12 5.49
CA TYR A 42 16.94 16.24 6.92
C TYR A 42 18.27 16.96 7.12
N SER A 43 18.36 17.79 8.16
CA SER A 43 19.60 18.51 8.51
C SER A 43 20.81 17.59 8.66
N GLN A 44 20.67 16.45 9.35
CA GLN A 44 21.73 15.46 9.56
C GLN A 44 21.60 14.22 8.65
N GLY A 45 20.79 14.30 7.59
CA GLY A 45 20.61 13.22 6.62
C GLY A 45 21.48 13.37 5.38
N GLU A 46 21.52 12.30 4.59
CA GLU A 46 22.10 12.30 3.24
C GLU A 46 21.35 13.29 2.33
N LYS A 47 22.09 13.99 1.48
CA LYS A 47 21.55 15.01 0.56
C LYS A 47 22.19 14.88 -0.82
N ILE A 48 21.52 14.11 -1.67
CA ILE A 48 21.95 13.85 -3.04
C ILE A 48 21.09 14.63 -4.03
N ALA A 49 21.72 15.14 -5.09
CA ALA A 49 21.04 15.59 -6.29
C ALA A 49 21.63 14.92 -7.53
N THR A 50 20.75 14.61 -8.47
CA THR A 50 21.12 14.01 -9.76
C THR A 50 21.01 15.06 -10.86
N ILE A 51 22.07 15.21 -11.64
CA ILE A 51 22.22 16.23 -12.67
C ILE A 51 22.14 15.56 -14.04
N GLU A 52 21.10 15.89 -14.79
CA GLU A 52 20.90 15.45 -16.17
C GLU A 52 21.96 16.05 -17.11
N PRO A 53 22.25 15.42 -18.27
CA PRO A 53 23.27 15.90 -19.21
C PRO A 53 23.18 17.38 -19.57
N ARG A 54 21.95 17.93 -19.68
CA ARG A 54 21.74 19.35 -20.01
C ARG A 54 22.24 20.32 -18.94
N ALA A 55 22.28 19.91 -17.68
CA ALA A 55 22.82 20.72 -16.58
C ALA A 55 24.23 20.30 -16.16
N ARG A 56 24.91 19.47 -16.98
CA ARG A 56 26.26 18.99 -16.69
C ARG A 56 27.20 20.16 -16.43
N ALA A 57 27.97 20.07 -15.35
CA ALA A 57 28.92 21.10 -14.95
C ALA A 57 30.19 20.50 -14.33
N LYS A 58 31.28 21.27 -14.33
CA LYS A 58 32.52 20.90 -13.64
C LYS A 58 32.44 21.15 -12.13
N THR A 59 31.65 22.15 -11.73
CA THR A 59 31.46 22.58 -10.35
C THR A 59 30.00 22.96 -10.11
N PHE A 60 29.59 22.86 -8.85
CA PHE A 60 28.24 23.15 -8.39
C PHE A 60 28.33 24.09 -7.19
N ALA A 61 27.27 24.87 -6.98
CA ALA A 61 27.18 25.77 -5.84
C ALA A 61 25.74 25.81 -5.32
N ILE A 62 25.61 25.93 -4.01
CA ILE A 62 24.33 26.18 -3.34
C ILE A 62 24.39 27.57 -2.72
N LYS A 63 23.35 28.35 -2.96
CA LYS A 63 23.19 29.70 -2.42
C LYS A 63 22.05 29.78 -1.42
N ASP A 64 22.23 30.57 -0.38
CA ASP A 64 21.15 30.94 0.53
C ASP A 64 20.23 32.01 -0.09
N GLN A 65 19.18 32.40 0.64
CA GLN A 65 18.24 33.43 0.21
C GLN A 65 18.87 34.82 0.07
N ALA A 66 19.99 35.10 0.74
CA ALA A 66 20.76 36.33 0.59
C ALA A 66 21.69 36.30 -0.65
N GLY A 67 21.68 35.20 -1.42
CA GLY A 67 22.51 35.02 -2.61
C GLY A 67 23.97 34.65 -2.32
N ARG A 68 24.32 34.44 -1.04
CA ARG A 68 25.66 34.02 -0.60
C ARG A 68 25.87 32.56 -0.92
N THR A 69 27.06 32.19 -1.37
CA THR A 69 27.38 30.79 -1.62
C THR A 69 27.72 30.12 -0.30
N VAL A 70 26.89 29.17 0.13
CA VAL A 70 27.04 28.46 1.41
C VAL A 70 27.64 27.07 1.24
N TRP A 71 27.66 26.55 0.01
CA TRP A 71 28.31 25.29 -0.32
C TRP A 71 28.81 25.33 -1.77
N LYS A 72 29.95 24.67 -2.02
CA LYS A 72 30.52 24.42 -3.35
C LYS A 72 31.06 23.00 -3.41
N GLY A 73 30.91 22.36 -4.56
CA GLY A 73 31.42 21.00 -4.74
C GLY A 73 31.56 20.59 -6.20
N LYS A 74 31.96 19.34 -6.39
CA LYS A 74 32.05 18.66 -7.69
C LYS A 74 31.11 17.45 -7.65
N ALA A 75 30.94 16.81 -8.80
CA ALA A 75 30.26 15.53 -8.85
C ALA A 75 31.06 14.49 -8.06
N VAL A 76 30.38 13.71 -7.22
CA VAL A 76 30.96 12.57 -6.50
C VAL A 76 30.92 11.28 -7.33
N ALA A 77 29.97 11.20 -8.27
CA ALA A 77 29.86 10.09 -9.21
C ALA A 77 29.37 10.55 -10.59
N ILE A 78 29.64 9.72 -11.60
CA ILE A 78 29.05 9.82 -12.94
C ILE A 78 28.39 8.46 -13.20
N LYS A 79 27.06 8.45 -13.33
CA LYS A 79 26.26 7.22 -13.42
C LYS A 79 25.57 7.14 -14.79
N LYS A 80 25.76 6.03 -15.50
CA LYS A 80 25.06 5.75 -16.76
C LYS A 80 23.82 4.93 -16.46
N SER A 81 22.67 5.32 -17.01
CA SER A 81 21.47 4.51 -16.86
C SER A 81 21.63 3.18 -17.61
N PRO A 82 21.23 2.06 -16.99
CA PRO A 82 21.38 0.73 -17.60
C PRO A 82 20.36 0.45 -18.71
N PHE A 83 19.29 1.25 -18.85
CA PHE A 83 18.24 1.06 -19.84
C PHE A 83 17.84 2.34 -20.59
N ALA A 84 18.38 3.50 -20.21
CA ALA A 84 18.31 4.73 -20.98
C ALA A 84 19.73 5.14 -21.35
N ASP A 85 20.00 5.56 -22.59
CA ASP A 85 21.32 6.04 -23.02
C ASP A 85 21.60 7.45 -22.49
N VAL A 86 21.62 7.59 -21.16
CA VAL A 86 21.73 8.85 -20.43
C VAL A 86 22.77 8.70 -19.33
N THR A 87 23.71 9.64 -19.28
CA THR A 87 24.77 9.73 -18.27
C THR A 87 24.57 10.94 -17.38
N ARG A 88 24.46 10.72 -16.08
CA ARG A 88 24.14 11.73 -15.08
C ARG A 88 25.32 11.99 -14.14
N GLN A 89 25.39 13.17 -13.57
CA GLN A 89 26.31 13.46 -12.46
C GLN A 89 25.55 13.40 -11.14
N GLU A 90 26.20 12.88 -10.11
CA GLU A 90 25.68 12.91 -8.75
C GLU A 90 26.45 13.92 -7.93
N ILE A 91 25.75 14.73 -7.15
CA ILE A 91 26.36 15.64 -6.18
C ILE A 91 25.88 15.29 -4.79
N ASP A 92 26.80 15.33 -3.83
CA ASP A 92 26.53 15.14 -2.42
C ASP A 92 26.81 16.44 -1.67
N PHE A 93 25.77 17.04 -1.10
CA PHE A 93 25.85 18.25 -0.29
C PHE A 93 25.44 17.99 1.17
N SER A 94 25.60 16.77 1.65
CA SER A 94 25.23 16.34 3.00
C SER A 94 25.90 17.17 4.10
N THR A 95 27.08 17.74 3.83
CA THR A 95 27.80 18.63 4.74
C THR A 95 27.09 19.97 5.01
N LEU A 96 26.15 20.38 4.16
CA LEU A 96 25.27 21.51 4.42
C LEU A 96 24.16 21.06 5.37
N THR A 97 24.27 21.38 6.65
CA THR A 97 23.34 20.90 7.70
C THR A 97 22.40 21.98 8.24
N THR A 98 22.74 23.26 8.03
CA THR A 98 21.93 24.39 8.47
C THR A 98 20.53 24.33 7.85
N PRO A 99 19.45 24.41 8.65
CA PRO A 99 18.09 24.50 8.12
C PRO A 99 17.89 25.77 7.28
N GLY A 100 17.13 25.66 6.19
CA GLY A 100 16.83 26.80 5.34
C GLY A 100 16.34 26.39 3.95
N THR A 101 15.94 27.40 3.18
CA THR A 101 15.68 27.27 1.75
C THR A 101 16.89 27.78 0.97
N TYR A 102 17.32 26.99 0.00
CA TYR A 102 18.51 27.27 -0.81
C TYR A 102 18.22 27.09 -2.28
N ILE A 103 19.13 27.58 -3.12
CA ILE A 103 19.12 27.40 -4.56
C ILE A 103 20.38 26.63 -4.97
N LEU A 104 20.21 25.41 -5.48
CA LEU A 104 21.25 24.65 -6.13
C LEU A 104 21.43 25.14 -7.58
N LYS A 105 22.66 25.46 -7.98
CA LYS A 105 23.01 25.89 -9.33
C LYS A 105 23.91 24.88 -10.04
N ALA A 106 23.55 24.58 -11.28
CA ALA A 106 24.30 23.72 -12.19
C ALA A 106 24.23 24.29 -13.62
N SER A 107 25.37 24.68 -14.19
CA SER A 107 25.40 25.42 -15.46
C SER A 107 24.51 26.67 -15.42
N ASN A 108 23.61 26.86 -16.39
CA ASN A 108 22.60 27.91 -16.45
C ASN A 108 21.28 27.55 -15.73
N TYR A 109 21.20 26.41 -15.05
CA TYR A 109 20.01 25.94 -14.37
C TYR A 109 20.10 26.13 -12.86
N GLN A 110 18.92 26.24 -12.24
CA GLN A 110 18.79 26.36 -10.80
C GLN A 110 17.56 25.60 -10.31
N GLN A 111 17.64 25.08 -9.09
CA GLN A 111 16.56 24.32 -8.46
C GLN A 111 16.51 24.66 -6.96
N PRO A 112 15.32 25.01 -6.41
CA PRO A 112 15.17 25.17 -4.97
C PRO A 112 15.33 23.84 -4.23
N ILE A 113 15.94 23.91 -3.06
CA ILE A 113 16.05 22.82 -2.10
C ILE A 113 15.71 23.32 -0.69
N THR A 114 15.13 22.46 0.12
CA THR A 114 14.78 22.76 1.51
C THR A 114 15.53 21.80 2.44
N ILE A 115 16.16 22.35 3.48
CA ILE A 115 16.77 21.57 4.57
C ILE A 115 16.03 21.90 5.86
N SER A 116 15.56 20.89 6.57
CA SER A 116 14.73 21.03 7.77
C SER A 116 15.00 19.90 8.76
N ALA A 117 14.62 20.10 10.02
CA ALA A 117 14.57 19.02 11.00
C ALA A 117 13.44 18.02 10.69
N HIS A 118 12.37 18.44 10.01
CA HIS A 118 11.21 17.62 9.69
C HIS A 118 10.67 17.90 8.27
N PRO A 119 11.46 17.68 7.20
CA PRO A 119 11.07 18.02 5.84
C PRO A 119 9.79 17.29 5.39
N TYR A 120 9.58 16.06 5.84
CA TYR A 120 8.48 15.20 5.39
C TYR A 120 7.19 15.34 6.19
N LYS A 121 7.14 16.21 7.22
CA LYS A 121 5.97 16.32 8.11
C LYS A 121 4.69 16.67 7.36
N GLU A 122 4.74 17.65 6.47
CA GLU A 122 3.55 18.06 5.71
C GLU A 122 3.17 17.05 4.61
N ALA A 123 4.16 16.37 4.01
CA ALA A 123 3.91 15.28 3.07
C ALA A 123 3.21 14.09 3.76
N LEU A 124 3.66 13.72 4.97
CA LEU A 124 3.00 12.71 5.80
C LEU A 124 1.57 13.11 6.16
N LYS A 125 1.36 14.37 6.57
CA LYS A 125 0.00 14.86 6.86
C LYS A 125 -0.91 14.79 5.63
N ALA A 126 -0.40 15.15 4.46
CA ALA A 126 -1.14 15.04 3.21
C ALA A 126 -1.46 13.59 2.84
N ALA A 127 -0.53 12.66 3.03
CA ALA A 127 -0.74 11.23 2.80
C ALA A 127 -1.84 10.65 3.69
N ILE A 128 -1.82 10.95 4.99
CA ILE A 128 -2.89 10.52 5.92
C ILE A 128 -4.22 11.21 5.55
N LYS A 129 -4.18 12.51 5.22
CA LYS A 129 -5.38 13.27 4.81
C LYS A 129 -6.05 12.70 3.55
N ALA A 130 -5.30 12.06 2.67
CA ALA A 130 -5.87 11.43 1.48
C ALA A 130 -6.92 10.36 1.83
N PHE A 131 -6.71 9.58 2.90
CA PHE A 131 -7.69 8.59 3.37
C PHE A 131 -9.02 9.24 3.82
N TYR A 132 -8.95 10.40 4.49
CA TYR A 132 -10.15 11.17 4.81
C TYR A 132 -10.94 11.57 3.56
N LEU A 133 -10.25 12.00 2.50
CA LEU A 133 -10.89 12.38 1.24
C LEU A 133 -11.52 11.18 0.51
N GLN A 134 -11.01 9.97 0.78
CA GLN A 134 -11.53 8.71 0.27
C GLN A 134 -12.69 8.13 1.10
N ARG A 135 -13.08 8.71 2.24
CA ARG A 135 -14.18 8.18 3.06
C ARG A 135 -15.50 8.10 2.29
N SER A 136 -16.12 6.93 2.28
CA SER A 136 -17.47 6.67 1.77
C SER A 136 -18.51 6.77 2.89
N GLY A 137 -19.78 6.96 2.56
CA GLY A 137 -20.88 6.94 3.55
C GLY A 137 -20.96 8.16 4.47
N MET A 138 -20.23 9.23 4.17
CA MET A 138 -20.35 10.52 4.87
C MET A 138 -20.02 11.70 3.96
N GLU A 139 -20.46 12.89 4.37
CA GLU A 139 -20.04 14.15 3.75
C GLU A 139 -18.55 14.39 4.01
N ILE A 140 -17.83 14.82 2.97
CA ILE A 140 -16.47 15.34 3.11
C ILE A 140 -16.60 16.86 3.30
N GLU A 141 -16.63 17.28 4.56
CA GLU A 141 -16.98 18.64 4.93
C GLU A 141 -15.92 19.68 4.52
N LYS A 142 -16.38 20.85 4.09
CA LYS A 142 -15.54 21.98 3.65
C LYS A 142 -14.54 22.45 4.70
N ARG A 143 -14.88 22.40 5.99
CA ARG A 143 -13.98 22.77 7.10
C ARG A 143 -12.73 21.89 7.19
N TYR A 144 -12.81 20.66 6.71
CA TYR A 144 -11.69 19.71 6.73
C TYR A 144 -11.01 19.57 5.36
N ALA A 145 -11.76 19.65 4.26
CA ALA A 145 -11.26 19.35 2.91
C ALA A 145 -11.03 20.58 2.01
N GLY A 146 -11.52 21.76 2.40
CA GLY A 146 -11.43 22.96 1.57
C GLY A 146 -12.10 22.76 0.21
N ALA A 147 -11.34 22.92 -0.88
CA ALA A 147 -11.84 22.76 -2.25
C ALA A 147 -12.22 21.32 -2.61
N TYR A 148 -11.75 20.32 -1.85
CA TYR A 148 -12.05 18.91 -2.08
C TYR A 148 -13.30 18.42 -1.34
N ALA A 149 -14.10 19.35 -0.80
CA ALA A 149 -15.35 19.03 -0.14
C ALA A 149 -16.33 18.37 -1.13
N ARG A 150 -17.07 17.37 -0.68
CA ARG A 150 -18.10 16.72 -1.49
C ARG A 150 -19.25 16.22 -0.63
N PRO A 151 -20.49 16.16 -1.18
CA PRO A 151 -21.63 15.57 -0.51
C PRO A 151 -21.37 14.12 -0.06
N ALA A 152 -22.21 13.69 0.86
CA ALA A 152 -22.25 12.30 1.29
C ALA A 152 -22.72 11.40 0.13
N ALA A 153 -22.09 10.24 -0.04
CA ALA A 153 -22.41 9.28 -1.09
C ALA A 153 -22.12 7.85 -0.60
N HIS A 154 -22.78 6.86 -1.22
CA HIS A 154 -22.67 5.46 -0.84
C HIS A 154 -22.81 5.25 0.67
N MET A 155 -23.99 5.57 1.21
CA MET A 155 -24.30 5.27 2.62
C MET A 155 -24.17 3.78 2.93
N ASP A 156 -24.28 2.93 1.90
CA ASP A 156 -24.17 1.49 1.97
C ASP A 156 -25.11 0.87 3.02
N THR A 157 -26.26 1.51 3.25
CA THR A 157 -27.36 0.97 4.07
C THR A 157 -28.25 -0.02 3.32
N VAL A 158 -28.08 -0.09 2.00
CA VAL A 158 -28.80 -1.00 1.09
C VAL A 158 -27.79 -1.66 0.15
N VAL A 159 -27.11 -2.69 0.65
CA VAL A 159 -26.13 -3.48 -0.12
C VAL A 159 -26.68 -4.88 -0.31
N LYS A 160 -26.68 -5.37 -1.55
CA LYS A 160 -27.23 -6.69 -1.87
C LYS A 160 -26.19 -7.81 -1.70
N ILE A 161 -26.62 -8.96 -1.23
CA ILE A 161 -25.83 -10.19 -1.33
C ILE A 161 -25.82 -10.65 -2.79
N HIS A 162 -24.65 -10.66 -3.43
CA HIS A 162 -24.51 -11.24 -4.76
C HIS A 162 -24.76 -12.76 -4.70
N PRO A 163 -25.27 -13.44 -5.75
CA PRO A 163 -25.45 -14.89 -5.73
C PRO A 163 -24.18 -15.69 -5.37
N SER A 164 -22.99 -15.22 -5.77
CA SER A 164 -21.71 -15.85 -5.38
C SER A 164 -21.35 -15.68 -3.89
N ALA A 165 -22.02 -14.78 -3.18
CA ALA A 165 -21.84 -14.47 -1.77
C ALA A 165 -22.88 -15.13 -0.85
N ALA A 166 -23.88 -15.82 -1.43
CA ALA A 166 -24.96 -16.42 -0.67
C ALA A 166 -24.45 -17.49 0.30
N SER A 167 -25.04 -17.51 1.49
CA SER A 167 -24.78 -18.50 2.55
C SER A 167 -26.11 -18.93 3.18
N ALA A 168 -26.08 -19.95 4.05
CA ALA A 168 -27.29 -20.43 4.72
C ALA A 168 -27.99 -19.34 5.55
N GLY A 169 -27.24 -18.35 6.06
CA GLY A 169 -27.77 -17.23 6.85
C GLY A 169 -28.09 -15.97 6.04
N ARG A 170 -27.68 -15.91 4.77
CA ARG A 170 -27.82 -14.73 3.89
C ARG A 170 -28.02 -15.17 2.45
N ALA A 171 -29.27 -15.16 1.99
CA ALA A 171 -29.62 -15.56 0.64
C ALA A 171 -29.20 -14.51 -0.41
N ALA A 172 -29.10 -14.93 -1.66
CA ALA A 172 -28.86 -14.02 -2.77
C ALA A 172 -29.97 -12.97 -2.86
N GLY A 173 -29.59 -11.69 -2.98
CA GLY A 173 -30.52 -10.56 -3.02
C GLY A 173 -30.92 -10.00 -1.66
N ASP A 174 -30.58 -10.67 -0.55
CA ASP A 174 -30.76 -10.11 0.79
C ASP A 174 -30.06 -8.76 0.91
N ILE A 175 -30.63 -7.87 1.72
CA ILE A 175 -30.11 -6.54 1.96
C ILE A 175 -29.35 -6.52 3.29
N ILE A 176 -28.11 -6.04 3.25
CA ILE A 176 -27.28 -5.78 4.42
C ILE A 176 -26.88 -4.30 4.46
N SER A 177 -26.43 -3.85 5.64
CA SER A 177 -25.83 -2.55 5.85
C SER A 177 -24.32 -2.70 6.03
N SER A 178 -23.53 -1.96 5.26
CA SER A 178 -22.06 -1.97 5.26
C SER A 178 -21.48 -0.56 5.04
N PRO A 179 -21.84 0.42 5.90
CA PRO A 179 -21.42 1.82 5.78
C PRO A 179 -19.92 2.02 6.04
N LYS A 180 -19.46 3.27 5.86
CA LYS A 180 -18.09 3.73 6.13
C LYS A 180 -17.05 3.07 5.22
N GLY A 181 -15.78 3.22 5.57
CA GLY A 181 -14.64 2.72 4.81
C GLY A 181 -14.20 3.67 3.70
N TRP A 182 -13.06 3.36 3.10
CA TRP A 182 -12.45 4.17 2.05
C TRP A 182 -12.81 3.61 0.68
N TYR A 183 -13.05 4.51 -0.27
CA TYR A 183 -12.88 4.19 -1.68
C TYR A 183 -11.42 3.82 -1.94
N ASP A 184 -11.22 2.69 -2.61
CA ASP A 184 -9.92 2.05 -2.69
C ASP A 184 -8.93 2.78 -3.59
N ALA A 185 -9.40 3.27 -4.73
CA ALA A 185 -8.57 3.96 -5.70
C ALA A 185 -9.34 5.10 -6.38
N GLY A 186 -9.21 5.19 -7.71
CA GLY A 186 -9.95 6.14 -8.52
C GLY A 186 -11.43 5.76 -8.71
N ASP A 187 -11.81 4.52 -8.39
CA ASP A 187 -13.19 4.04 -8.35
C ASP A 187 -13.78 4.11 -6.94
N TYR A 188 -15.10 3.87 -6.83
CA TYR A 188 -15.84 4.01 -5.57
C TYR A 188 -16.18 2.68 -4.89
N ASN A 189 -15.46 1.62 -5.21
CA ASN A 189 -15.62 0.31 -4.58
C ASN A 189 -14.66 0.16 -3.39
N LYS A 190 -14.88 -0.86 -2.57
CA LYS A 190 -14.13 -1.11 -1.32
C LYS A 190 -13.68 -2.57 -1.27
N TYR A 191 -12.39 -2.83 -1.08
CA TYR A 191 -11.78 -4.16 -1.20
C TYR A 191 -11.06 -4.53 0.10
N VAL A 192 -11.39 -5.69 0.68
CA VAL A 192 -10.90 -6.08 2.00
C VAL A 192 -9.39 -6.38 1.97
N VAL A 193 -8.92 -7.07 0.93
CA VAL A 193 -7.50 -7.45 0.75
C VAL A 193 -6.61 -6.20 0.77
N ASN A 194 -6.83 -5.27 -0.17
CA ASN A 194 -6.02 -4.06 -0.27
C ASN A 194 -6.16 -3.12 0.93
N SER A 195 -7.36 -3.03 1.52
CA SER A 195 -7.57 -2.29 2.77
C SER A 195 -6.75 -2.86 3.94
N SER A 196 -6.68 -4.18 4.04
CA SER A 196 -5.94 -4.87 5.11
C SER A 196 -4.44 -4.62 4.94
N PHE A 197 -3.91 -4.72 3.72
CA PHE A 197 -2.52 -4.37 3.42
C PHE A 197 -2.18 -2.93 3.85
N ALA A 198 -3.00 -1.96 3.45
CA ALA A 198 -2.80 -0.55 3.81
C ALA A 198 -2.83 -0.32 5.33
N ILE A 199 -3.80 -0.92 6.03
CA ILE A 199 -3.91 -0.81 7.49
C ILE A 199 -2.75 -1.52 8.19
N GLY A 200 -2.37 -2.71 7.74
CA GLY A 200 -1.23 -3.45 8.28
C GLY A 200 0.05 -2.61 8.26
N MET A 201 0.39 -2.03 7.11
CA MET A 201 1.54 -1.13 6.97
C MET A 201 1.45 0.09 7.91
N MET A 202 0.27 0.72 8.01
CA MET A 202 0.06 1.87 8.88
C MET A 202 0.16 1.53 10.37
N LEU A 203 -0.39 0.39 10.80
CA LEU A 203 -0.37 -0.06 12.19
C LEU A 203 1.02 -0.54 12.63
N GLN A 204 1.78 -1.22 11.77
CA GLN A 204 3.19 -1.54 12.06
C GLN A 204 4.03 -0.26 12.18
N SER A 205 3.87 0.67 11.23
CA SER A 205 4.53 1.97 11.29
C SER A 205 4.19 2.73 12.57
N TYR A 206 2.92 2.66 13.00
CA TYR A 206 2.46 3.23 14.26
C TYR A 206 3.10 2.57 15.47
N ALA A 207 3.16 1.24 15.53
CA ALA A 207 3.76 0.52 16.64
C ALA A 207 5.24 0.93 16.88
N LEU A 208 5.99 1.13 15.81
CA LEU A 208 7.40 1.55 15.86
C LEU A 208 7.61 3.05 16.12
N ASN A 209 6.65 3.90 15.72
CA ASN A 209 6.84 5.36 15.70
C ASN A 209 5.73 6.12 16.44
N LYS A 210 5.09 5.48 17.43
CA LYS A 210 3.91 6.00 18.14
C LYS A 210 4.12 7.41 18.68
N ASP A 211 5.28 7.71 19.27
CA ASP A 211 5.54 9.00 19.92
C ASP A 211 5.49 10.14 18.90
N TYR A 212 6.09 9.94 17.71
CA TYR A 212 6.03 10.92 16.63
C TYR A 212 4.63 10.99 16.01
N LEU A 213 4.03 9.84 15.66
CA LEU A 213 2.73 9.79 15.00
C LEU A 213 1.58 10.31 15.88
N ASN A 214 1.70 10.23 17.20
CA ASN A 214 0.77 10.84 18.14
C ASN A 214 0.76 12.38 18.07
N THR A 215 1.86 13.00 17.63
CA THR A 215 1.95 14.46 17.44
C THR A 215 1.39 14.93 16.09
N ILE A 216 1.11 14.01 15.16
CA ILE A 216 0.65 14.36 13.82
C ILE A 216 -0.84 14.61 13.83
N LYS A 217 -1.21 15.86 13.53
CA LYS A 217 -2.59 16.31 13.37
C LYS A 217 -2.90 16.62 11.91
N VAL A 218 -3.98 16.06 11.37
CA VAL A 218 -4.30 16.13 9.93
C VAL A 218 -5.62 16.83 9.62
N ASN A 219 -6.22 17.49 10.61
CA ASN A 219 -7.45 18.26 10.47
C ASN A 219 -8.60 17.42 9.89
N ILE A 220 -8.97 16.36 10.60
CA ILE A 220 -10.10 15.47 10.27
C ILE A 220 -11.09 15.46 11.45
N PRO A 221 -12.34 15.00 11.27
CA PRO A 221 -13.24 14.78 12.39
C PRO A 221 -12.62 13.76 13.36
N ASN A 222 -12.30 14.20 14.57
CA ASN A 222 -11.77 13.36 15.65
C ASN A 222 -12.29 13.90 16.99
N ASN A 223 -13.08 13.09 17.69
CA ASN A 223 -13.68 13.42 18.99
C ASN A 223 -13.18 12.48 20.11
N THR A 224 -12.05 11.81 19.90
CA THR A 224 -11.50 10.85 20.86
C THR A 224 -10.08 11.27 21.28
N ASN A 225 -9.51 10.52 22.24
CA ASN A 225 -8.14 10.72 22.67
C ASN A 225 -7.11 9.96 21.82
N ALA A 226 -7.55 9.18 20.82
CA ALA A 226 -6.64 8.50 19.92
C ALA A 226 -6.07 9.48 18.88
N PRO A 227 -4.83 9.25 18.40
CA PRO A 227 -4.21 10.10 17.38
C PRO A 227 -4.99 10.04 16.06
N ASP A 228 -4.89 11.10 15.27
CA ASP A 228 -5.67 11.24 14.04
C ASP A 228 -5.41 10.10 13.04
N LEU A 229 -4.19 9.53 13.01
CA LEU A 229 -3.90 8.35 12.20
C LEU A 229 -4.78 7.16 12.59
N LEU A 230 -4.88 6.86 13.89
CA LEU A 230 -5.74 5.76 14.35
C LEU A 230 -7.20 6.09 14.07
N GLU A 231 -7.68 7.30 14.36
CA GLU A 231 -9.07 7.64 14.07
C GLU A 231 -9.44 7.59 12.59
N GLU A 232 -8.49 7.85 11.69
CA GLU A 232 -8.68 7.60 10.26
C GLU A 232 -8.79 6.10 9.97
N ILE A 233 -7.88 5.27 10.50
CA ILE A 233 -7.91 3.81 10.34
C ILE A 233 -9.20 3.21 10.91
N MET A 234 -9.68 3.69 12.05
CA MET A 234 -10.93 3.25 12.69
C MET A 234 -12.11 3.35 11.73
N TYR A 235 -12.17 4.42 10.93
CA TYR A 235 -13.24 4.62 9.95
C TYR A 235 -13.33 3.46 8.94
N ASN A 236 -12.19 2.86 8.58
CA ASN A 236 -12.15 1.70 7.69
C ASN A 236 -12.32 0.37 8.42
N LEU A 237 -11.79 0.24 9.63
CA LEU A 237 -12.00 -0.94 10.47
C LEU A 237 -13.49 -1.18 10.78
N GLU A 238 -14.25 -0.11 11.03
CA GLU A 238 -15.69 -0.19 11.25
C GLU A 238 -16.44 -0.70 10.00
N TRP A 239 -16.01 -0.31 8.79
CA TRP A 239 -16.54 -0.90 7.56
C TRP A 239 -16.14 -2.37 7.43
N MET A 240 -14.87 -2.70 7.62
CA MET A 240 -14.38 -4.07 7.52
C MET A 240 -15.15 -5.03 8.45
N LEU A 241 -15.50 -4.61 9.67
CA LEU A 241 -16.32 -5.40 10.60
C LEU A 241 -17.68 -5.80 10.01
N THR A 242 -18.27 -4.96 9.14
CA THR A 242 -19.55 -5.27 8.45
C THR A 242 -19.40 -6.27 7.30
N MET A 243 -18.17 -6.49 6.82
CA MET A 243 -17.86 -7.42 5.75
C MET A 243 -17.77 -8.88 6.22
N GLN A 244 -17.70 -9.12 7.52
CA GLN A 244 -17.77 -10.46 8.10
C GLN A 244 -19.22 -10.97 8.10
N ASP A 245 -19.44 -12.16 7.55
CA ASP A 245 -20.72 -12.86 7.66
C ASP A 245 -20.89 -13.35 9.12
N PRO A 246 -21.91 -12.84 9.86
CA PRO A 246 -22.09 -13.15 11.27
C PRO A 246 -22.48 -14.61 11.51
N SER A 247 -22.93 -15.33 10.48
CA SER A 247 -23.36 -16.73 10.61
C SER A 247 -22.21 -17.73 10.63
N ASP A 248 -21.09 -17.44 9.95
CA ASP A 248 -19.99 -18.40 9.79
C ASP A 248 -18.58 -17.84 10.01
N GLY A 249 -18.42 -16.51 10.06
CA GLY A 249 -17.16 -15.83 10.29
C GLY A 249 -16.34 -15.51 9.04
N GLY A 250 -16.75 -15.98 7.85
CA GLY A 250 -16.06 -15.68 6.60
C GLY A 250 -16.28 -14.23 6.16
N VAL A 251 -15.35 -13.67 5.39
CA VAL A 251 -15.38 -12.25 5.01
C VAL A 251 -15.60 -12.12 3.51
N TYR A 252 -16.55 -11.26 3.10
CA TYR A 252 -16.78 -10.97 1.69
C TYR A 252 -15.57 -10.26 1.09
N HIS A 253 -15.17 -10.68 -0.11
CA HIS A 253 -13.93 -10.21 -0.73
C HIS A 253 -13.93 -8.69 -1.00
N LYS A 254 -15.06 -8.16 -1.48
CA LYS A 254 -15.26 -6.74 -1.76
C LYS A 254 -16.72 -6.32 -1.70
N LEU A 255 -16.94 -5.01 -1.53
CA LEU A 255 -18.21 -4.34 -1.71
C LEU A 255 -18.11 -3.45 -2.95
N THR A 256 -18.91 -3.77 -3.97
CA THR A 256 -18.71 -3.23 -5.31
C THR A 256 -20.01 -3.09 -6.12
N THR A 257 -20.00 -2.21 -7.13
CA THR A 257 -20.96 -2.21 -8.23
C THR A 257 -20.63 -3.30 -9.26
N PRO A 258 -21.59 -3.71 -10.12
CA PRO A 258 -21.31 -4.66 -11.19
C PRO A 258 -20.24 -4.18 -12.18
N ASN A 259 -20.20 -2.89 -12.48
CA ASN A 259 -19.20 -2.30 -13.36
C ASN A 259 -18.58 -1.06 -12.71
N PHE A 260 -17.37 -0.69 -13.14
CA PHE A 260 -16.80 0.60 -12.77
C PHE A 260 -17.75 1.73 -13.14
N GLU A 261 -17.87 2.70 -12.25
CA GLU A 261 -18.59 3.93 -12.53
C GLU A 261 -17.83 4.75 -13.58
N SER A 262 -18.54 5.64 -14.28
CA SER A 262 -17.89 6.64 -15.13
C SER A 262 -17.12 7.66 -14.28
N PHE A 263 -16.41 8.60 -14.93
CA PHE A 263 -15.78 9.74 -14.26
C PHE A 263 -16.84 10.76 -13.80
N VAL A 264 -17.61 10.40 -12.78
CA VAL A 264 -18.67 11.19 -12.15
C VAL A 264 -18.39 11.33 -10.67
N MET A 265 -19.07 12.26 -9.98
CA MET A 265 -18.91 12.36 -8.52
C MET A 265 -19.59 11.16 -7.83
N PRO A 266 -19.15 10.77 -6.62
CA PRO A 266 -19.71 9.62 -5.93
C PRO A 266 -21.22 9.69 -5.70
N GLN A 267 -21.79 10.89 -5.51
CA GLN A 267 -23.24 11.05 -5.31
C GLN A 267 -24.07 10.79 -6.58
N ASP A 268 -23.44 10.82 -7.75
CA ASP A 268 -24.07 10.59 -9.05
C ASP A 268 -23.97 9.09 -9.46
N CYS A 269 -23.40 8.26 -8.59
CA CYS A 269 -23.33 6.83 -8.77
C CYS A 269 -24.64 6.19 -8.32
N HIS A 270 -25.28 5.47 -9.24
CA HIS A 270 -26.62 4.91 -9.03
C HIS A 270 -26.68 3.40 -9.26
N GLN A 271 -25.55 2.76 -9.57
CA GLN A 271 -25.52 1.31 -9.69
C GLN A 271 -25.80 0.64 -8.34
N THR A 272 -26.49 -0.50 -8.38
CA THR A 272 -26.69 -1.31 -7.18
C THR A 272 -25.34 -1.81 -6.67
N ARG A 273 -25.14 -1.76 -5.36
CA ARG A 273 -23.92 -2.25 -4.71
C ARG A 273 -24.14 -3.63 -4.12
N TYR A 274 -23.11 -4.45 -4.22
CA TYR A 274 -23.10 -5.84 -3.82
C TYR A 274 -21.91 -6.14 -2.93
N VAL A 275 -22.09 -7.01 -1.95
CA VAL A 275 -20.98 -7.83 -1.46
C VAL A 275 -20.88 -9.08 -2.32
N VAL A 276 -19.66 -9.48 -2.66
CA VAL A 276 -19.38 -10.65 -3.51
C VAL A 276 -18.74 -11.78 -2.69
N GLN A 277 -18.49 -12.93 -3.33
CA GLN A 277 -17.98 -14.16 -2.73
C GLN A 277 -16.98 -13.94 -1.59
N LYS A 278 -17.12 -14.73 -0.53
CA LYS A 278 -16.14 -14.81 0.57
C LYS A 278 -14.91 -15.58 0.11
N SER A 279 -13.72 -15.06 0.40
CA SER A 279 -12.45 -15.69 0.02
C SER A 279 -11.54 -15.90 1.23
N THR A 280 -10.70 -16.93 1.16
CA THR A 280 -9.70 -17.25 2.18
C THR A 280 -8.72 -16.10 2.41
N PRO A 281 -8.09 -15.50 1.37
CA PRO A 281 -7.17 -14.37 1.58
C PRO A 281 -7.83 -13.19 2.30
N ALA A 282 -8.93 -12.64 1.76
CA ALA A 282 -9.68 -11.56 2.42
C ALA A 282 -10.12 -11.86 3.86
N THR A 283 -10.43 -13.12 4.18
CA THR A 283 -10.82 -13.52 5.53
C THR A 283 -9.63 -13.53 6.49
N LEU A 284 -8.46 -14.00 6.03
CA LEU A 284 -7.23 -14.02 6.83
C LEU A 284 -6.63 -12.62 6.97
N ASP A 285 -6.63 -11.83 5.91
CA ASP A 285 -6.25 -10.41 5.92
C ASP A 285 -7.05 -9.59 6.93
N PHE A 286 -8.37 -9.81 6.94
CA PHE A 286 -9.26 -9.24 7.95
C PHE A 286 -8.89 -9.72 9.36
N ALA A 287 -8.59 -11.01 9.53
CA ALA A 287 -8.21 -11.55 10.84
C ALA A 287 -6.91 -10.91 11.36
N ALA A 288 -5.89 -10.81 10.51
CA ALA A 288 -4.63 -10.16 10.82
C ALA A 288 -4.85 -8.69 11.23
N THR A 289 -5.58 -7.95 10.40
CA THR A 289 -5.87 -6.53 10.60
C THR A 289 -6.65 -6.26 11.88
N MET A 290 -7.68 -7.07 12.17
CA MET A 290 -8.49 -6.94 13.39
C MET A 290 -7.69 -7.29 14.64
N ALA A 291 -6.82 -8.30 14.58
CA ALA A 291 -5.92 -8.65 15.67
C ALA A 291 -4.91 -7.51 15.96
N MET A 292 -4.27 -6.96 14.92
CA MET A 292 -3.40 -5.77 15.03
C MET A 292 -4.13 -4.57 15.64
N ALA A 293 -5.33 -4.28 15.15
CA ALA A 293 -6.13 -3.18 15.65
C ALA A 293 -6.51 -3.38 17.13
N ALA A 294 -6.90 -4.58 17.54
CA ALA A 294 -7.20 -4.86 18.94
C ALA A 294 -6.02 -4.49 19.86
N ARG A 295 -4.77 -4.79 19.46
CA ARG A 295 -3.56 -4.39 20.21
C ARG A 295 -3.32 -2.89 20.17
N ALA A 296 -3.32 -2.29 18.97
CA ALA A 296 -2.99 -0.88 18.77
C ALA A 296 -3.95 0.08 19.51
N TYR A 297 -5.23 -0.31 19.66
CA TYR A 297 -6.24 0.50 20.31
C TYR A 297 -6.40 0.23 21.81
N SER A 298 -5.80 -0.85 22.33
CA SER A 298 -5.90 -1.22 23.75
C SER A 298 -5.49 -0.13 24.76
N PRO A 299 -4.56 0.80 24.46
CA PRO A 299 -4.24 1.90 25.37
C PRO A 299 -5.32 2.98 25.50
N PHE A 300 -6.39 2.92 24.70
CA PHE A 300 -7.44 3.94 24.65
C PHE A 300 -8.75 3.40 25.23
N PRO A 301 -9.15 3.79 26.46
CA PRO A 301 -10.32 3.23 27.15
C PRO A 301 -11.63 3.35 26.37
N GLN A 302 -11.79 4.39 25.55
CA GLN A 302 -13.00 4.56 24.72
C GLN A 302 -13.15 3.46 23.65
N HIS A 303 -12.06 2.76 23.32
CA HIS A 303 -12.01 1.72 22.28
C HIS A 303 -12.00 0.30 22.85
N THR A 304 -12.19 0.10 24.17
CA THR A 304 -12.16 -1.23 24.80
C THR A 304 -13.19 -2.20 24.19
N ALA A 305 -14.43 -1.74 23.94
CA ALA A 305 -15.45 -2.57 23.31
C ALA A 305 -15.06 -2.98 21.89
N PHE A 306 -14.48 -2.05 21.12
CA PHE A 306 -13.95 -2.34 19.78
C PHE A 306 -12.82 -3.38 19.86
N CYS A 307 -11.85 -3.25 20.78
CA CYS A 307 -10.75 -4.19 20.92
C CYS A 307 -11.26 -5.63 21.19
N GLN A 308 -12.27 -5.78 22.04
CA GLN A 308 -12.90 -7.09 22.29
C GLN A 308 -13.59 -7.64 21.04
N GLN A 309 -14.36 -6.79 20.34
CA GLN A 309 -15.05 -7.16 19.11
C GLN A 309 -14.07 -7.57 18.01
N ALA A 310 -13.00 -6.79 17.81
CA ALA A 310 -11.98 -7.04 16.81
C ALA A 310 -11.25 -8.36 17.06
N ARG A 311 -10.87 -8.64 18.32
CA ARG A 311 -10.28 -9.94 18.70
C ARG A 311 -11.22 -11.10 18.35
N GLN A 312 -12.47 -11.04 18.77
CA GLN A 312 -13.45 -12.12 18.49
C GLN A 312 -13.71 -12.28 16.99
N ALA A 313 -13.78 -11.17 16.26
CA ALA A 313 -13.96 -11.18 14.81
C ALA A 313 -12.78 -11.85 14.11
N ALA A 314 -11.55 -11.56 14.55
CA ALA A 314 -10.33 -12.17 14.02
C ALA A 314 -10.29 -13.69 14.26
N GLU A 315 -10.58 -14.13 15.49
CA GLU A 315 -10.63 -15.56 15.85
C GLU A 315 -11.67 -16.32 15.00
N ARG A 316 -12.87 -15.75 14.79
CA ARG A 316 -13.91 -16.35 13.94
C ARG A 316 -13.50 -16.42 12.47
N ALA A 317 -12.87 -15.37 11.96
CA ALA A 317 -12.39 -15.30 10.58
C ALA A 317 -11.32 -16.37 10.33
N TYR A 318 -10.32 -16.47 11.21
CA TYR A 318 -9.30 -17.51 11.11
C TYR A 318 -9.90 -18.92 11.17
N ALA A 319 -10.86 -19.15 12.08
CA ALA A 319 -11.56 -20.43 12.16
C ALA A 319 -12.34 -20.76 10.88
N TRP A 320 -12.94 -19.77 10.21
CA TRP A 320 -13.58 -19.96 8.91
C TRP A 320 -12.58 -20.33 7.82
N ALA A 321 -11.43 -19.65 7.78
CA ALA A 321 -10.38 -19.89 6.81
C ALA A 321 -9.79 -21.32 6.94
N VAL A 322 -9.56 -21.80 8.17
CA VAL A 322 -9.12 -23.19 8.41
C VAL A 322 -10.11 -24.23 7.86
N ARG A 323 -11.42 -23.94 7.91
CA ARG A 323 -12.46 -24.83 7.32
C ARG A 323 -12.60 -24.66 5.80
N ASN A 324 -12.07 -23.58 5.25
CA ASN A 324 -12.18 -23.21 3.83
C ASN A 324 -10.80 -22.77 3.31
N PRO A 325 -9.76 -23.62 3.32
CA PRO A 325 -8.38 -23.17 3.12
C PRO A 325 -8.06 -22.77 1.67
N ALA A 326 -8.85 -23.21 0.70
CA ALA A 326 -8.61 -22.99 -0.73
C ALA A 326 -9.83 -22.35 -1.43
N ARG A 327 -10.47 -21.35 -0.80
CA ARG A 327 -11.53 -20.55 -1.41
C ARG A 327 -10.96 -19.25 -1.95
N TYR A 328 -10.39 -19.31 -3.14
CA TYR A 328 -9.82 -18.16 -3.83
C TYR A 328 -10.90 -17.34 -4.55
N TYR A 329 -10.65 -16.04 -4.72
CA TYR A 329 -11.56 -15.16 -5.47
C TYR A 329 -11.21 -15.22 -6.96
N ASP A 330 -12.05 -15.90 -7.73
CA ASP A 330 -11.93 -16.02 -9.18
C ASP A 330 -13.11 -15.31 -9.86
N GLN A 331 -12.86 -14.12 -10.40
CA GLN A 331 -13.90 -13.30 -11.00
C GLN A 331 -14.42 -13.88 -12.31
N GLU A 332 -13.59 -14.59 -13.08
CA GLU A 332 -14.00 -15.20 -14.35
C GLU A 332 -14.94 -16.38 -14.07
N ASP A 333 -14.57 -17.25 -13.12
CA ASP A 333 -15.41 -18.36 -12.69
C ASP A 333 -16.75 -17.87 -12.10
N ILE A 334 -16.73 -16.83 -11.26
CA ILE A 334 -17.95 -16.19 -10.72
C ILE A 334 -18.86 -15.70 -11.86
N ASN A 335 -18.31 -14.95 -12.82
CA ASN A 335 -19.08 -14.37 -13.91
C ASN A 335 -19.65 -15.42 -14.88
N SER A 336 -19.01 -16.60 -14.97
CA SER A 336 -19.53 -17.72 -15.76
C SER A 336 -20.77 -18.38 -15.14
N LYS A 337 -20.98 -18.22 -13.83
CA LYS A 337 -22.01 -18.93 -13.05
C LYS A 337 -23.14 -18.02 -12.55
N TYR A 338 -22.86 -16.74 -12.35
CA TYR A 338 -23.74 -15.85 -11.60
C TYR A 338 -23.99 -14.53 -12.32
N VAL A 339 -25.14 -13.92 -12.03
CA VAL A 339 -25.54 -12.60 -12.51
C VAL A 339 -25.92 -11.68 -11.34
N PRO A 340 -25.66 -10.35 -11.43
CA PRO A 340 -24.96 -9.68 -12.53
C PRO A 340 -23.46 -10.01 -12.56
N ALA A 341 -22.85 -9.98 -13.75
CA ALA A 341 -21.39 -10.07 -13.85
C ALA A 341 -20.73 -8.89 -13.12
N ILE A 342 -19.59 -9.17 -12.47
CA ILE A 342 -18.75 -8.20 -11.77
C ILE A 342 -17.51 -7.92 -12.61
N ASN A 343 -17.25 -6.66 -12.93
CA ASN A 343 -16.17 -6.20 -13.82
C ASN A 343 -15.25 -5.16 -13.15
N THR A 344 -15.29 -5.06 -11.82
CA THR A 344 -14.45 -4.17 -11.02
C THR A 344 -13.13 -4.86 -10.61
N GLY A 345 -12.25 -4.16 -9.89
CA GLY A 345 -10.92 -4.65 -9.53
C GLY A 345 -10.96 -6.02 -8.86
N THR A 346 -10.10 -6.95 -9.30
CA THR A 346 -10.19 -8.34 -8.84
C THR A 346 -9.63 -8.51 -7.44
N TYR A 347 -8.42 -7.99 -7.18
CA TYR A 347 -7.62 -8.30 -5.98
C TYR A 347 -7.58 -9.81 -5.67
N GLY A 348 -7.61 -10.63 -6.72
CA GLY A 348 -7.56 -12.08 -6.61
C GLY A 348 -6.13 -12.56 -6.34
N ASP A 349 -6.04 -13.63 -5.56
CA ASP A 349 -4.84 -14.41 -5.34
C ASP A 349 -5.21 -15.90 -5.38
N ASP A 350 -4.29 -16.75 -5.84
CA ASP A 350 -4.49 -18.19 -6.04
C ASP A 350 -3.85 -19.06 -4.94
N LYS A 351 -3.28 -18.41 -3.93
CA LYS A 351 -2.66 -19.01 -2.75
C LYS A 351 -3.13 -18.27 -1.49
N ALA A 352 -2.77 -18.79 -0.31
CA ALA A 352 -3.16 -18.19 0.97
C ALA A 352 -2.15 -18.42 2.12
N GLU A 353 -1.01 -19.06 1.84
CA GLU A 353 -0.01 -19.44 2.83
C GLU A 353 0.57 -18.20 3.53
N ASP A 354 0.79 -17.12 2.79
CA ASP A 354 1.28 -15.86 3.34
C ASP A 354 0.24 -15.14 4.20
N GLU A 355 -1.05 -15.16 3.83
CA GLU A 355 -2.13 -14.66 4.69
C GLU A 355 -2.31 -15.52 5.94
N PHE A 356 -2.17 -16.86 5.82
CA PHE A 356 -2.21 -17.74 6.98
C PHE A 356 -1.08 -17.42 7.96
N PHE A 357 0.13 -17.22 7.42
CA PHE A 357 1.28 -16.82 8.23
C PHE A 357 1.07 -15.47 8.93
N TRP A 358 0.63 -14.45 8.19
CA TRP A 358 0.40 -13.12 8.76
C TRP A 358 -0.72 -13.16 9.80
N ALA A 359 -1.89 -13.72 9.48
CA ALA A 359 -3.02 -13.79 10.40
C ALA A 359 -2.71 -14.59 11.67
N ALA A 360 -2.02 -15.73 11.55
CA ALA A 360 -1.61 -16.53 12.71
C ALA A 360 -0.61 -15.78 13.58
N THR A 361 0.34 -15.07 12.96
CA THR A 361 1.30 -14.21 13.68
C THR A 361 0.55 -13.15 14.50
N GLU A 362 -0.36 -12.41 13.86
CA GLU A 362 -1.08 -11.33 14.53
C GLU A 362 -2.03 -11.82 15.62
N LEU A 363 -2.71 -12.94 15.41
CA LEU A 363 -3.55 -13.57 16.41
C LEU A 363 -2.73 -14.08 17.60
N TYR A 364 -1.58 -14.69 17.34
CA TYR A 364 -0.69 -15.12 18.41
C TYR A 364 -0.25 -13.94 19.28
N LEU A 365 0.27 -12.88 18.66
CA LEU A 365 0.74 -11.68 19.38
C LEU A 365 -0.37 -10.94 20.13
N THR A 366 -1.63 -11.13 19.73
CA THR A 366 -2.81 -10.52 20.38
C THR A 366 -3.36 -11.35 21.53
N THR A 367 -3.32 -12.67 21.41
CA THR A 367 -4.03 -13.59 22.31
C THR A 367 -3.10 -14.38 23.23
N GLY A 368 -1.84 -14.58 22.83
CA GLY A 368 -0.90 -15.51 23.47
C GLY A 368 -1.24 -16.99 23.26
N GLU A 369 -2.25 -17.33 22.45
CA GLU A 369 -2.70 -18.71 22.28
C GLU A 369 -1.74 -19.51 21.40
N LYS A 370 -1.17 -20.58 21.97
CA LYS A 370 -0.15 -21.41 21.31
C LYS A 370 -0.61 -22.05 19.99
N ALA A 371 -1.91 -22.27 19.81
CA ALA A 371 -2.43 -22.81 18.56
C ALA A 371 -2.09 -21.91 17.37
N TYR A 372 -2.17 -20.58 17.52
CA TYR A 372 -1.78 -19.64 16.47
C TYR A 372 -0.27 -19.59 16.27
N LEU A 373 0.53 -19.75 17.33
CA LEU A 373 1.99 -19.88 17.19
C LEU A 373 2.37 -21.07 16.32
N GLU A 374 1.75 -22.23 16.55
CA GLU A 374 2.05 -23.43 15.75
C GLU A 374 1.62 -23.27 14.29
N GLN A 375 0.54 -22.51 14.03
CA GLN A 375 0.16 -22.14 12.66
C GLN A 375 1.15 -21.16 12.03
N ALA A 376 1.59 -20.14 12.76
CA ALA A 376 2.61 -19.20 12.28
C ALA A 376 3.92 -19.91 11.94
N LYS A 377 4.33 -20.92 12.73
CA LYS A 377 5.47 -21.79 12.42
C LYS A 377 5.25 -22.63 11.17
N LEU A 378 4.05 -23.19 11.00
CA LEU A 378 3.70 -24.05 9.87
C LEU A 378 3.77 -23.29 8.54
N PHE A 379 3.28 -22.05 8.50
CA PHE A 379 3.21 -21.23 7.30
C PHE A 379 4.38 -20.24 7.17
N ALA A 380 5.36 -20.28 8.08
CA ALA A 380 6.50 -19.38 8.05
C ALA A 380 7.25 -19.49 6.70
N PRO A 381 7.45 -18.37 5.99
CA PRO A 381 8.19 -18.39 4.73
C PRO A 381 9.69 -18.66 4.98
N ASP A 382 10.39 -19.17 3.98
CA ASP A 382 11.83 -19.41 4.09
C ASP A 382 12.68 -18.14 3.92
N LYS A 383 12.12 -17.08 3.34
CA LYS A 383 12.82 -15.84 2.98
C LYS A 383 11.92 -14.61 3.15
N PHE A 384 12.56 -13.47 3.33
CA PHE A 384 11.88 -12.18 3.30
C PHE A 384 11.42 -11.81 1.90
N THR A 385 10.19 -11.30 1.79
CA THR A 385 9.61 -10.66 0.62
C THR A 385 9.15 -9.25 0.99
N ILE A 386 9.32 -8.29 0.07
CA ILE A 386 8.77 -6.95 0.25
C ILE A 386 7.23 -7.08 0.22
N PRO A 387 6.52 -6.62 1.26
CA PRO A 387 5.07 -6.73 1.32
C PRO A 387 4.37 -6.08 0.12
N ALA A 388 3.38 -6.78 -0.42
CA ALA A 388 2.43 -6.25 -1.40
C ALA A 388 1.01 -6.74 -1.03
N TRP A 389 -0.01 -6.19 -1.69
CA TRP A 389 -1.41 -6.57 -1.39
C TRP A 389 -1.72 -8.05 -1.69
N GLY A 390 -0.96 -8.71 -2.56
CA GLY A 390 -1.06 -10.15 -2.87
C GLY A 390 0.17 -10.97 -2.45
N ASP A 391 1.03 -10.39 -1.60
CA ASP A 391 2.07 -11.14 -0.87
C ASP A 391 2.29 -10.44 0.47
N VAL A 392 1.54 -10.88 1.48
CA VAL A 392 1.52 -10.25 2.82
C VAL A 392 2.49 -10.90 3.80
N ALA A 393 3.28 -11.89 3.36
CA ALA A 393 4.22 -12.60 4.23
C ALA A 393 5.19 -11.64 4.90
N GLY A 394 5.68 -10.65 4.15
CA GLY A 394 6.57 -9.62 4.66
C GLY A 394 5.99 -8.84 5.86
N LEU A 395 4.66 -8.63 5.93
CA LEU A 395 4.02 -8.00 7.08
C LEU A 395 4.19 -8.87 8.34
N GLY A 396 3.92 -10.18 8.23
CA GLY A 396 4.13 -11.12 9.34
C GLY A 396 5.60 -11.20 9.77
N ILE A 397 6.53 -11.22 8.80
CA ILE A 397 7.98 -11.27 9.09
C ILE A 397 8.40 -10.03 9.87
N LEU A 398 8.02 -8.84 9.38
CA LEU A 398 8.37 -7.58 10.03
C LEU A 398 7.79 -7.50 11.44
N GLU A 399 6.58 -8.01 11.67
CA GLU A 399 5.98 -8.00 13.01
C GLU A 399 6.81 -8.85 14.00
N TRP A 400 7.28 -10.05 13.60
CA TRP A 400 8.20 -10.85 14.41
C TRP A 400 9.53 -10.14 14.70
N LEU A 401 10.12 -9.49 13.68
CA LEU A 401 11.35 -8.71 13.87
C LEU A 401 11.11 -7.49 14.77
N ASN A 402 9.94 -6.86 14.71
CA ASN A 402 9.55 -5.76 15.60
C ASN A 402 9.43 -6.23 17.05
N GLN A 403 8.99 -7.46 17.31
CA GLN A 403 9.00 -8.02 18.67
C GLN A 403 10.42 -8.10 19.25
N GLU A 404 11.43 -8.44 18.44
CA GLU A 404 12.84 -8.38 18.89
C GLU A 404 13.28 -6.95 19.20
N LEU A 405 12.98 -6.00 18.31
CA LEU A 405 13.39 -4.60 18.44
C LEU A 405 12.77 -3.93 19.69
N THR A 406 11.54 -4.32 20.02
CA THR A 406 10.80 -3.80 21.17
C THR A 406 11.10 -4.56 22.48
N GLY A 407 11.86 -5.66 22.42
CA GLY A 407 12.21 -6.48 23.58
C GLY A 407 11.04 -7.31 24.14
N SER A 408 10.05 -7.63 23.30
CA SER A 408 8.90 -8.46 23.69
C SER A 408 9.34 -9.87 24.06
N PRO A 409 8.83 -10.47 25.16
CA PRO A 409 9.12 -11.85 25.53
C PRO A 409 8.74 -12.86 24.43
N MET A 410 7.71 -12.53 23.63
CA MET A 410 7.20 -13.40 22.57
C MET A 410 8.16 -13.50 21.39
N ALA A 411 9.13 -12.58 21.25
CA ALA A 411 10.09 -12.58 20.15
C ALA A 411 10.89 -13.88 19.99
N LYS A 412 10.99 -14.69 21.05
CA LYS A 412 11.74 -15.96 21.06
C LYS A 412 10.90 -17.18 20.67
N ASP A 413 9.60 -17.01 20.50
CA ASP A 413 8.67 -18.12 20.28
C ASP A 413 8.68 -18.61 18.81
N LEU A 414 9.18 -17.79 17.88
CA LEU A 414 9.51 -18.15 16.50
C LEU A 414 10.99 -17.87 16.22
N ASP A 415 11.71 -18.81 15.62
CA ASP A 415 13.09 -18.56 15.16
C ASP A 415 13.08 -17.77 13.85
N THR A 416 13.43 -16.49 13.96
CA THR A 416 13.50 -15.50 12.87
C THR A 416 14.88 -15.41 12.22
N SER A 417 15.86 -16.22 12.64
CA SER A 417 17.27 -16.05 12.23
C SER A 417 17.46 -16.07 10.72
N LYS A 418 16.79 -17.00 10.02
CA LYS A 418 16.83 -17.09 8.55
C LYS A 418 16.14 -15.90 7.88
N LEU A 419 14.98 -15.49 8.39
CA LEU A 419 14.22 -14.34 7.89
C LEU A 419 15.03 -13.05 8.02
N LYS A 420 15.66 -12.84 9.18
CA LYS A 420 16.55 -11.71 9.46
C LYS A 420 17.76 -11.71 8.55
N GLN A 421 18.38 -12.86 8.31
CA GLN A 421 19.49 -12.98 7.37
C GLN A 421 19.04 -12.66 5.93
N SER A 422 17.87 -13.14 5.53
CA SER A 422 17.28 -12.84 4.21
C SER A 422 16.99 -11.36 4.03
N LEU A 423 16.37 -10.70 5.02
CA LEU A 423 16.12 -9.26 5.00
C LEU A 423 17.44 -8.48 4.93
N LYS A 424 18.42 -8.84 5.76
CA LYS A 424 19.74 -8.20 5.70
C LYS A 424 20.38 -8.32 4.32
N LYS A 425 20.30 -9.51 3.72
CA LYS A 425 20.82 -9.72 2.36
C LYS A 425 20.11 -8.82 1.34
N GLN A 426 18.79 -8.70 1.43
CA GLN A 426 18.02 -7.79 0.57
C GLN A 426 18.52 -6.35 0.73
N CYS A 427 18.65 -5.85 1.98
CA CYS A 427 19.18 -4.50 2.23
C CYS A 427 20.62 -4.31 1.71
N ASP A 428 21.50 -5.30 1.86
CA ASP A 428 22.87 -5.25 1.36
C ASP A 428 22.89 -5.17 -0.19
N ASP A 429 22.05 -5.97 -0.86
CA ASP A 429 21.90 -5.97 -2.33
C ASP A 429 21.36 -4.61 -2.81
N ASP A 430 20.38 -4.03 -2.09
CA ASP A 430 19.80 -2.73 -2.38
C ASP A 430 20.83 -1.59 -2.25
N ILE A 431 21.62 -1.59 -1.17
CA ILE A 431 22.73 -0.63 -0.98
C ILE A 431 23.78 -0.80 -2.09
N GLN A 432 24.12 -2.03 -2.46
CA GLN A 432 25.07 -2.28 -3.55
C GLN A 432 24.56 -1.72 -4.89
N SER A 433 23.25 -1.81 -5.14
CA SER A 433 22.62 -1.31 -6.36
C SER A 433 22.75 0.21 -6.54
N LEU A 434 22.79 0.98 -5.43
CA LEU A 434 22.91 2.45 -5.44
C LEU A 434 24.15 2.95 -6.19
N SER A 435 25.25 2.18 -6.16
CA SER A 435 26.49 2.51 -6.85
C SER A 435 26.31 2.67 -8.37
N THR A 436 25.34 1.93 -8.94
CA THR A 436 25.02 1.95 -10.38
C THR A 436 23.68 2.64 -10.68
N SER A 437 22.96 3.08 -9.65
CA SER A 437 21.63 3.65 -9.81
C SER A 437 21.64 4.99 -10.53
N PRO A 438 20.83 5.19 -11.59
CA PRO A 438 20.79 6.47 -12.30
C PRO A 438 20.22 7.63 -11.49
N PHE A 439 19.54 7.37 -10.37
CA PHE A 439 18.86 8.40 -9.56
C PHE A 439 19.15 8.29 -8.06
N HIS A 440 20.22 7.57 -7.66
CA HIS A 440 20.53 7.31 -6.25
C HIS A 440 19.33 6.70 -5.50
N SER A 441 18.74 5.68 -6.12
CA SER A 441 17.57 4.97 -5.60
C SER A 441 17.76 3.47 -5.75
N VAL A 442 17.25 2.70 -4.78
CA VAL A 442 17.19 1.23 -4.84
C VAL A 442 16.21 0.74 -5.94
N PHE A 443 15.38 1.66 -6.43
CA PHE A 443 14.39 1.45 -7.48
C PHE A 443 14.78 2.13 -8.80
N GLY A 444 14.23 1.61 -9.91
CA GLY A 444 14.43 2.20 -11.25
C GLY A 444 15.81 1.92 -11.82
N ASN A 445 16.39 0.77 -11.45
CA ASN A 445 17.71 0.29 -11.86
C ASN A 445 17.60 -0.71 -13.03
N LYS A 446 16.39 -1.15 -13.38
CA LYS A 446 16.09 -1.97 -14.57
C LYS A 446 14.69 -1.66 -15.09
N ALA A 447 14.45 -1.92 -16.37
CA ALA A 447 13.15 -1.64 -16.99
C ALA A 447 12.00 -2.43 -16.32
N SER A 448 12.28 -3.62 -15.81
CA SER A 448 11.29 -4.47 -15.11
C SER A 448 10.89 -3.96 -13.73
N ASP A 449 11.52 -2.90 -13.22
CA ASP A 449 11.07 -2.25 -11.99
C ASP A 449 9.74 -1.48 -12.21
N PHE A 450 9.47 -1.04 -13.44
CA PHE A 450 8.32 -0.18 -13.77
C PHE A 450 7.07 -0.99 -14.15
N ILE A 451 6.50 -1.69 -13.16
CA ILE A 451 5.20 -2.36 -13.25
C ILE A 451 4.05 -1.44 -12.79
N TRP A 452 2.80 -1.87 -12.95
CA TRP A 452 1.68 -1.21 -12.28
C TRP A 452 1.92 -1.21 -10.76
N GLY A 453 1.85 -0.05 -10.13
CA GLY A 453 1.97 0.06 -8.67
C GLY A 453 3.41 0.09 -8.18
N SER A 454 4.40 0.17 -9.09
CA SER A 454 5.83 0.09 -8.75
C SER A 454 6.29 1.08 -7.66
N ASN A 455 5.71 2.29 -7.61
CA ASN A 455 6.03 3.25 -6.55
C ASN A 455 5.67 2.75 -5.15
N SER A 456 4.68 1.86 -5.03
CA SER A 456 4.31 1.22 -3.77
C SER A 456 5.05 -0.10 -3.58
N GLU A 457 5.01 -0.99 -4.58
CA GLU A 457 5.42 -2.39 -4.43
C GLU A 457 6.94 -2.63 -4.60
N LYS A 458 7.65 -1.68 -5.22
CA LYS A 458 9.07 -1.83 -5.57
C LYS A 458 9.94 -0.68 -5.07
N CYS A 459 9.37 0.52 -4.91
CA CYS A 459 10.11 1.70 -4.48
C CYS A 459 10.16 1.89 -2.96
N ALA A 460 9.29 1.23 -2.20
CA ALA A 460 9.22 1.32 -0.74
C ALA A 460 10.00 0.20 -0.01
N GLY A 461 10.85 -0.54 -0.74
CA GLY A 461 11.71 -1.59 -0.21
C GLY A 461 12.87 -1.09 0.64
#